data_AF-A0A4Q6ILP2-F1
#
_entry.id   AF-A0A4Q6ILP2-F1
#
_cell.length_a   1.000
_cell.length_b   1.000
_cell.length_c   1.000
_cell.angle_alpha   90.00
_cell.angle_beta   90.00
_cell.angle_gamma   90.00
#
_symmetry.space_group_name_H-M   'P 1'
#
loop_
_entity.id
_entity.type
_entity.pdbx_description
1 polymer ?
#
loop_
_entity_poly.entity_id
_entity_poly.type
_entity_poly.pdbx_seq_one_letter_code
_entity_poly.pdbx_strand_id
1 'polypeptide(L)'
;MRGGFRRPRNLLVGERGFAHGESAPRPHPGPARRRKRVRRDLGGAQSTDDSTVRFFAQKHGALQNERALLNQVEALLTACDPREFLDGRQELAVDVPDAVDGTDCHVEVTADDDRLLLSAGAEDAEAGRTGGRKTLRNLGAGRYDTHLTLPGPGTWRVTVGDPVNAGRVHEVSSVVPAAQP
;
A
#
# COMPACT_ATOMS: atom_id res chain seq x y z
N MET A 1 -49.40 -29.26 -13.83
CA MET A 1 -48.77 -28.45 -12.76
C MET A 1 -47.69 -27.60 -13.43
N ARG A 2 -47.97 -26.39 -13.94
CA ARG A 2 -48.04 -25.07 -13.26
C ARG A 2 -46.87 -24.81 -12.30
N GLY A 3 -46.02 -23.84 -12.65
CA GLY A 3 -45.03 -23.27 -11.72
C GLY A 3 -43.90 -22.43 -12.31
N GLY A 4 -44.10 -21.68 -13.41
CA GLY A 4 -43.08 -20.76 -13.93
C GLY A 4 -43.05 -19.45 -13.14
N PHE A 5 -41.98 -19.23 -12.39
CA PHE A 5 -41.77 -18.04 -11.55
C PHE A 5 -41.29 -16.82 -12.37
N ARG A 6 -41.79 -15.66 -11.93
CA ARG A 6 -41.70 -14.33 -12.54
C ARG A 6 -40.26 -13.76 -12.58
N ARG A 7 -39.94 -13.01 -13.63
CA ARG A 7 -38.92 -11.94 -13.60
C ARG A 7 -39.58 -10.60 -14.00
N PRO A 8 -39.52 -9.55 -13.16
CA PRO A 8 -39.94 -8.21 -13.57
C PRO A 8 -38.81 -7.44 -14.28
N ARG A 9 -39.24 -6.64 -15.27
CA ARG A 9 -38.48 -5.64 -16.02
C ARG A 9 -38.05 -4.50 -15.10
N ASN A 10 -36.76 -4.15 -15.10
CA ASN A 10 -36.30 -2.90 -14.51
C ASN A 10 -36.21 -1.78 -15.55
N LEU A 11 -36.69 -0.63 -15.11
CA LEU A 11 -36.91 0.62 -15.81
C LEU A 11 -35.62 1.26 -16.34
N LEU A 12 -35.74 1.88 -17.51
CA LEU A 12 -34.89 3.01 -17.91
C LEU A 12 -35.24 4.23 -17.04
N VAL A 13 -34.23 4.86 -16.46
CA VAL A 13 -34.31 6.23 -15.94
C VAL A 13 -33.34 7.08 -16.75
N GLY A 14 -33.91 8.02 -17.51
CA GLY A 14 -33.19 9.08 -18.19
C GLY A 14 -33.06 10.34 -17.34
N GLU A 15 -32.31 11.28 -17.91
CA GLU A 15 -32.35 12.72 -17.67
C GLU A 15 -31.60 13.26 -16.43
N ARG A 16 -30.33 13.65 -16.66
CA ARG A 16 -29.65 14.67 -15.86
C ARG A 16 -29.81 16.02 -16.56
N GLY A 17 -30.69 16.86 -16.02
CA GLY A 17 -30.64 18.31 -16.22
C GLY A 17 -29.92 18.96 -15.04
N PHE A 18 -28.90 19.78 -15.31
CA PHE A 18 -28.40 20.76 -14.35
C PHE A 18 -28.24 22.10 -15.04
N ALA A 19 -29.18 22.99 -14.71
CA ALA A 19 -29.18 24.39 -15.08
C ALA A 19 -28.25 25.20 -14.18
N HIS A 20 -27.79 26.31 -14.74
CA HIS A 20 -27.05 27.41 -14.12
C HIS A 20 -27.65 27.90 -12.79
N GLY A 21 -26.75 28.30 -11.89
CA GLY A 21 -27.06 29.14 -10.73
C GLY A 21 -25.84 29.96 -10.32
N GLU A 22 -25.77 31.19 -10.82
CA GLU A 22 -24.92 32.26 -10.31
C GLU A 22 -25.09 32.47 -8.81
N SER A 23 -24.00 32.77 -8.10
CA SER A 23 -23.99 33.78 -7.02
C SER A 23 -22.57 34.11 -6.60
N ALA A 24 -22.13 35.31 -6.99
CA ALA A 24 -20.91 35.96 -6.52
C ALA A 24 -21.13 36.63 -5.15
N PRO A 25 -20.14 36.65 -4.25
CA PRO A 25 -20.10 37.61 -3.15
C PRO A 25 -19.24 38.84 -3.48
N ARG A 26 -19.85 40.02 -3.29
CA ARG A 26 -19.24 41.36 -3.43
C ARG A 26 -18.20 41.65 -2.32
N PRO A 27 -17.25 42.57 -2.55
CA PRO A 27 -16.27 43.00 -1.55
C PRO A 27 -16.79 44.17 -0.72
N HIS A 28 -16.42 44.24 0.56
CA HIS A 28 -16.68 45.38 1.44
C HIS A 28 -15.51 45.65 2.42
N PRO A 29 -15.43 46.87 2.98
CA PRO A 29 -14.23 47.70 2.98
C PRO A 29 -13.40 47.61 4.27
N GLY A 30 -12.10 47.95 4.15
CA GLY A 30 -11.15 47.98 5.28
C GLY A 30 -11.33 49.17 6.23
N PRO A 31 -10.65 49.16 7.39
CA PRO A 31 -10.54 50.35 8.23
C PRO A 31 -9.17 51.03 8.17
N ALA A 32 -9.28 52.35 8.29
CA ALA A 32 -8.30 53.42 8.19
C ALA A 32 -7.04 53.28 9.07
N ARG A 33 -5.93 53.76 8.48
CA ARG A 33 -4.69 54.14 9.16
C ARG A 33 -4.95 55.16 10.27
N ARG A 34 -4.43 54.93 11.47
CA ARG A 34 -4.16 56.01 12.44
C ARG A 34 -2.70 55.97 12.86
N ARG A 35 -1.92 56.90 12.32
CA ARG A 35 -0.55 57.22 12.72
C ARG A 35 -0.54 57.72 14.17
N LYS A 36 0.30 57.14 15.03
CA LYS A 36 0.75 57.80 16.27
C LYS A 36 2.27 57.70 16.40
N ARG A 37 2.86 58.88 16.22
CA ARG A 37 4.16 59.43 16.66
C ARG A 37 5.20 58.45 17.21
N VAL A 38 6.30 58.41 16.45
CA VAL A 38 7.66 58.12 16.88
C VAL A 38 8.04 59.00 18.07
N ARG A 39 8.45 58.39 19.18
CA ARG A 39 9.45 58.98 20.09
C ARG A 39 10.71 58.14 19.96
N ARG A 40 11.76 58.77 19.44
CA ARG A 40 13.14 58.31 19.58
C ARG A 40 13.52 58.58 21.02
N ASP A 41 13.84 57.53 21.76
CA ASP A 41 14.87 57.62 22.80
C ASP A 41 16.07 56.81 22.31
N LEU A 42 17.18 57.51 22.17
CA LEU A 42 18.51 56.97 21.93
C LEU A 42 19.05 56.52 23.29
N GLY A 43 19.42 55.24 23.41
CA GLY A 43 20.06 54.72 24.61
C GLY A 43 20.82 53.43 24.34
N GLY A 44 22.15 53.55 24.29
CA GLY A 44 23.08 52.59 24.89
C GLY A 44 23.29 51.25 24.20
N ALA A 45 24.52 51.05 23.72
CA ALA A 45 25.06 49.78 23.29
C ALA A 45 24.90 48.66 24.33
N GLN A 46 24.61 47.44 23.87
CA GLN A 46 25.40 46.24 24.16
C GLN A 46 24.89 45.07 23.32
N SER A 47 25.83 44.40 22.65
CA SER A 47 25.63 43.10 22.02
C SER A 47 25.34 42.08 23.12
N THR A 48 24.18 41.44 23.03
CA THR A 48 23.97 40.13 23.62
C THR A 48 23.14 39.33 22.62
N ASP A 49 23.86 38.55 21.82
CA ASP A 49 23.30 37.37 21.20
C ASP A 49 22.80 36.45 22.31
N ASP A 50 21.49 36.36 22.47
CA ASP A 50 20.87 35.34 23.31
C ASP A 50 19.50 34.98 22.74
N SER A 51 19.52 34.57 21.46
CA SER A 51 18.42 33.77 20.91
C SER A 51 18.48 32.36 21.51
N THR A 52 18.23 32.23 22.81
CA THR A 52 17.92 30.91 23.38
C THR A 52 16.54 30.49 22.90
N VAL A 53 16.49 29.92 21.69
CA VAL A 53 15.36 29.09 21.29
C VAL A 53 15.45 27.82 22.14
N ARG A 54 14.75 27.84 23.27
CA ARG A 54 14.56 26.64 24.09
C ARG A 54 13.59 25.73 23.34
N PHE A 55 14.13 24.83 22.53
CA PHE A 55 13.37 23.71 22.00
C PHE A 55 13.06 22.75 23.15
N PHE A 56 11.83 22.82 23.67
CA PHE A 56 11.27 21.76 24.47
C PHE A 56 10.91 20.59 23.54
N ALA A 57 11.89 19.74 23.25
CA ALA A 57 11.64 18.43 22.67
C ALA A 57 11.17 17.47 23.78
N GLN A 58 9.94 17.66 24.25
CA GLN A 58 9.28 16.65 25.08
C GLN A 58 7.94 16.27 24.46
N LYS A 59 7.79 14.96 24.24
CA LYS A 59 6.60 14.17 23.89
C LYS A 59 6.26 13.88 22.42
N HIS A 60 7.23 13.67 21.54
CA HIS A 60 6.95 12.94 20.27
C HIS A 60 8.03 11.90 19.90
N GLY A 61 8.52 11.14 20.88
CA GLY A 61 9.47 10.04 20.61
C GLY A 61 8.89 8.94 19.70
N ALA A 62 7.55 8.81 19.63
CA ALA A 62 6.89 7.88 18.72
C ALA A 62 7.00 8.33 17.25
N LEU A 63 6.84 9.63 16.96
CA LEU A 63 6.87 10.17 15.60
C LEU A 63 8.28 10.23 15.01
N GLN A 64 9.33 10.35 15.84
CA GLN A 64 10.72 10.34 15.36
C GLN A 64 11.17 8.94 14.89
N ASN A 65 10.52 7.88 15.36
CA ASN A 65 10.76 6.50 14.91
C ASN A 65 9.70 6.01 13.91
N GLU A 66 8.75 6.87 13.54
CA GLU A 66 7.68 6.51 12.62
C GLU A 66 8.22 6.62 11.19
N ARG A 67 8.76 5.50 10.70
CA ARG A 67 9.37 5.36 9.37
C ARG A 67 8.48 5.87 8.23
N ALA A 68 7.16 5.78 8.39
CA ALA A 68 6.19 6.33 7.45
C ALA A 68 6.34 7.86 7.28
N LEU A 69 6.59 8.59 8.37
CA LEU A 69 6.83 10.04 8.34
C LEU A 69 8.18 10.36 7.67
N LEU A 70 9.22 9.60 8.00
CA LEU A 70 10.55 9.79 7.40
C LEU A 70 10.53 9.56 5.89
N ASN A 71 9.79 8.56 5.41
CA ASN A 71 9.64 8.27 4.00
C ASN A 71 8.75 9.30 3.27
N GLN A 72 7.72 9.86 3.92
CA GLN A 72 6.97 10.99 3.36
C GLN A 72 7.85 12.24 3.22
N VAL A 73 8.72 12.49 4.21
CA VAL A 73 9.70 13.58 4.13
C VAL A 73 10.72 13.32 3.03
N GLU A 74 11.21 12.08 2.89
CA GLU A 74 12.11 11.69 1.80
C GLU A 74 11.46 11.87 0.42
N ALA A 75 10.23 11.38 0.22
CA ALA A 75 9.47 11.54 -1.02
C ALA A 75 9.26 13.02 -1.39
N LEU A 76 8.92 13.86 -0.41
CA LEU A 76 8.79 15.31 -0.60
C LEU A 76 10.12 15.97 -0.94
N LEU A 77 11.23 15.51 -0.37
CA LEU A 77 12.57 16.06 -0.61
C LEU A 77 13.22 15.56 -1.91
N THR A 78 12.82 14.39 -2.40
CA THR A 78 13.43 13.75 -3.59
C THR A 78 12.54 13.80 -4.83
N ALA A 79 11.30 14.27 -4.71
CA ALA A 79 10.29 14.24 -5.78
C ALA A 79 10.09 12.83 -6.38
N CYS A 80 10.42 11.79 -5.63
CA CYS A 80 10.14 10.40 -5.95
C CYS A 80 8.85 9.98 -5.26
N ASP A 81 8.10 9.06 -5.87
CA ASP A 81 6.87 8.55 -5.26
C ASP A 81 7.19 7.89 -3.90
N PRO A 82 6.35 8.11 -2.86
CA PRO A 82 6.56 7.50 -1.55
C PRO A 82 6.60 5.98 -1.69
N ARG A 83 7.66 5.34 -1.18
CA ARG A 83 7.68 3.87 -1.05
C ARG A 83 6.49 3.44 -0.19
N GLU A 84 5.64 2.55 -0.67
CA GLU A 84 4.60 1.97 0.18
C GLU A 84 5.28 1.11 1.26
N PHE A 85 5.49 1.68 2.45
CA PHE A 85 5.87 0.87 3.60
C PHE A 85 4.62 0.19 4.13
N LEU A 86 4.61 -1.13 4.01
CA LEU A 86 3.59 -1.99 4.56
C LEU A 86 3.55 -1.83 6.08
N ASP A 87 2.34 -1.72 6.58
CA ASP A 87 1.87 -1.45 7.94
C ASP A 87 2.44 -2.41 9.01
N GLY A 88 3.76 -2.43 9.28
CA GLY A 88 4.39 -3.30 10.29
C GLY A 88 4.11 -4.80 10.14
N ARG A 89 3.54 -5.21 9.00
CA ARG A 89 3.19 -6.59 8.66
C ARG A 89 4.42 -7.25 8.08
N GLN A 90 4.53 -8.56 8.27
CA GLN A 90 5.63 -9.33 7.71
C GLN A 90 5.56 -9.27 6.19
N GLU A 91 6.65 -8.83 5.58
CA GLU A 91 6.80 -8.77 4.14
C GLU A 91 7.21 -10.16 3.64
N LEU A 92 6.59 -10.61 2.55
CA LEU A 92 7.01 -11.79 1.81
C LEU A 92 7.57 -11.34 0.48
N ALA A 93 8.74 -11.86 0.10
CA ALA A 93 9.27 -11.77 -1.24
C ALA A 93 9.17 -13.17 -1.87
N VAL A 94 8.45 -13.27 -2.98
CA VAL A 94 8.25 -14.53 -3.72
C VAL A 94 9.12 -14.51 -4.96
N ASP A 95 9.95 -15.54 -5.11
CA ASP A 95 10.75 -15.80 -6.29
C ASP A 95 10.21 -17.05 -6.99
N VAL A 96 9.81 -16.87 -8.25
CA VAL A 96 9.29 -17.92 -9.11
C VAL A 96 9.95 -17.82 -10.47
N PRO A 97 10.15 -18.93 -11.19
CA PRO A 97 10.70 -18.90 -12.54
C PRO A 97 9.90 -17.99 -13.47
N ASP A 98 10.58 -17.28 -14.36
CA ASP A 98 9.96 -16.47 -15.40
C ASP A 98 9.09 -17.31 -16.35
N ALA A 99 9.42 -18.59 -16.51
CA ALA A 99 8.65 -19.59 -17.24
C ALA A 99 8.98 -20.99 -16.71
N VAL A 100 8.02 -21.92 -16.83
CA VAL A 100 8.18 -23.32 -16.45
C VAL A 100 8.02 -24.22 -17.67
N ASP A 101 9.03 -25.05 -17.91
CA ASP A 101 8.98 -26.11 -18.92
C ASP A 101 8.31 -27.35 -18.31
N GLY A 102 7.03 -27.56 -18.62
CA GLY A 102 6.24 -28.67 -18.10
C GLY A 102 5.37 -28.30 -16.90
N THR A 103 5.38 -29.14 -15.86
CA THR A 103 4.43 -29.04 -14.74
C THR A 103 5.07 -28.74 -13.39
N ASP A 104 6.40 -28.75 -13.26
CA ASP A 104 7.06 -28.53 -11.97
C ASP A 104 7.52 -27.08 -11.83
N CYS A 105 6.87 -26.33 -10.93
CA CYS A 105 7.19 -24.94 -10.65
C CYS A 105 7.86 -24.84 -9.28
N HIS A 106 9.16 -24.52 -9.28
CA HIS A 106 9.90 -24.21 -8.06
C HIS A 106 9.45 -22.85 -7.52
N VAL A 107 9.17 -22.76 -6.23
CA VAL A 107 8.77 -21.51 -5.56
C VAL A 107 9.69 -21.31 -4.37
N GLU A 108 10.44 -20.22 -4.39
CA GLU A 108 11.23 -19.77 -3.25
C GLU A 108 10.59 -18.53 -2.62
N VAL A 109 10.63 -18.45 -1.30
CA VAL A 109 10.07 -17.31 -0.57
C VAL A 109 11.05 -16.87 0.49
N THR A 110 11.27 -15.56 0.57
CA THR A 110 11.98 -14.91 1.67
C THR A 110 10.98 -14.15 2.52
N ALA A 111 11.10 -14.27 3.83
CA ALA A 111 10.27 -13.60 4.82
C ALA A 111 11.12 -13.05 5.96
N ASP A 112 10.61 -12.02 6.65
CA ASP A 112 11.30 -11.43 7.80
C ASP A 112 11.30 -12.33 9.05
N ASP A 113 10.34 -13.26 9.14
CA ASP A 113 10.15 -14.17 10.26
C ASP A 113 10.25 -15.62 9.77
N ASP A 114 11.14 -16.40 10.39
CA ASP A 114 11.37 -17.80 10.07
C ASP A 114 10.41 -18.74 10.80
N ARG A 115 9.43 -18.23 11.55
CA ARG A 115 8.44 -19.04 12.29
C ARG A 115 7.12 -19.20 11.57
N LEU A 116 7.03 -18.72 10.33
CA LEU A 116 5.81 -18.76 9.54
C LEU A 116 5.54 -20.14 8.98
N LEU A 117 4.25 -20.47 8.89
CA LEU A 117 3.77 -21.66 8.20
C LEU A 117 3.19 -21.24 6.86
N LEU A 118 4.03 -21.15 5.84
CA LEU A 118 3.62 -20.67 4.52
C LEU A 118 3.06 -21.80 3.66
N SER A 119 2.11 -21.47 2.78
CA SER A 119 1.62 -22.39 1.75
C SER A 119 1.45 -21.65 0.42
N ALA A 120 1.91 -22.29 -0.67
CA ALA A 120 1.75 -21.81 -2.03
C ALA A 120 0.61 -22.56 -2.71
N GLY A 121 -0.20 -21.85 -3.49
CA GLY A 121 -1.20 -22.43 -4.39
C GLY A 121 -1.08 -21.82 -5.77
N ALA A 122 -1.57 -22.52 -6.78
CA ALA A 122 -1.61 -22.02 -8.15
C ALA A 122 -3.05 -21.97 -8.66
N GLU A 123 -3.39 -20.94 -9.44
CA GLU A 123 -4.65 -20.81 -10.16
C GLU A 123 -4.38 -20.35 -11.59
N ASP A 124 -5.01 -21.00 -12.56
CA ASP A 124 -4.95 -20.61 -13.96
C ASP A 124 -5.69 -19.28 -14.13
N ALA A 125 -4.95 -18.25 -14.51
CA ALA A 125 -5.44 -16.88 -14.60
C ALA A 125 -6.51 -16.68 -15.68
N GLU A 126 -6.58 -17.58 -16.67
CA GLU A 126 -7.54 -17.51 -17.77
C GLU A 126 -8.69 -18.49 -17.60
N ALA A 127 -8.37 -19.75 -17.29
CA ALA A 127 -9.36 -20.83 -17.23
C ALA A 127 -9.99 -21.01 -15.84
N GLY A 128 -9.46 -20.34 -14.79
CA GLY A 128 -9.93 -20.48 -13.41
C GLY A 128 -9.72 -21.88 -12.82
N ARG A 129 -8.83 -22.68 -13.43
CA ARG A 129 -8.45 -24.01 -12.92
C ARG A 129 -7.56 -23.83 -11.70
N THR A 130 -7.89 -24.49 -10.60
CA THR A 130 -7.03 -24.46 -9.42
C THR A 130 -6.05 -25.63 -9.43
N GLY A 131 -4.78 -25.31 -9.21
CA GLY A 131 -3.73 -26.28 -8.94
C GLY A 131 -3.78 -26.75 -7.48
N GLY A 132 -2.88 -27.68 -7.16
CA GLY A 132 -2.69 -28.12 -5.77
C GLY A 132 -2.14 -26.99 -4.90
N ARG A 133 -2.52 -26.98 -3.62
CA ARG A 133 -1.87 -26.17 -2.59
C ARG A 133 -0.82 -27.01 -1.88
N LYS A 134 0.37 -26.46 -1.66
CA LYS A 134 1.48 -27.14 -0.98
C LYS A 134 2.10 -26.25 0.08
N THR A 135 2.38 -26.83 1.23
CA THR A 135 3.11 -26.15 2.31
C THR A 135 4.57 -25.95 1.90
N LEU A 136 5.12 -24.78 2.22
CA LEU A 136 6.54 -24.52 2.00
C LEU A 136 7.35 -25.13 3.13
N ARG A 137 8.51 -25.69 2.77
CA ARG A 137 9.49 -26.16 3.73
C ARG A 137 10.34 -24.97 4.17
N ASN A 138 10.58 -24.88 5.46
CA ASN A 138 11.46 -23.87 6.04
C ASN A 138 12.92 -24.31 5.92
N LEU A 139 13.75 -23.45 5.34
CA LEU A 139 15.19 -23.65 5.17
C LEU A 139 16.04 -22.89 6.19
N GLY A 140 15.41 -22.08 7.05
CA GLY A 140 16.03 -21.20 8.03
C GLY A 140 16.35 -19.81 7.47
N ALA A 141 16.66 -18.87 8.37
CA ALA A 141 17.00 -17.48 8.01
C ALA A 141 15.94 -16.79 7.13
N GLY A 142 14.66 -17.09 7.37
CA GLY A 142 13.55 -16.53 6.63
C GLY A 142 13.34 -17.10 5.23
N ARG A 143 14.08 -18.14 4.83
CA ARG A 143 13.94 -18.78 3.51
C ARG A 143 13.04 -20.00 3.55
N TYR A 144 12.22 -20.13 2.52
CA TYR A 144 11.25 -21.19 2.35
C TYR A 144 11.24 -21.70 0.90
N ASP A 145 11.07 -22.99 0.70
CA ASP A 145 11.03 -23.62 -0.63
C ASP A 145 9.86 -24.58 -0.80
N THR A 146 9.37 -24.69 -2.03
CA THR A 146 8.49 -25.80 -2.44
C THR A 146 8.48 -26.00 -3.95
N HIS A 147 7.90 -27.12 -4.36
CA HIS A 147 7.68 -27.47 -5.77
C HIS A 147 6.18 -27.67 -5.99
N LEU A 148 5.56 -26.79 -6.77
CA LEU A 148 4.15 -26.87 -7.16
C LEU A 148 3.99 -27.64 -8.47
N THR A 149 3.05 -28.58 -8.50
CA THR A 149 2.67 -29.26 -9.74
C THR A 149 1.52 -28.52 -10.41
N LEU A 150 1.80 -27.91 -11.56
CA LEU A 150 0.84 -27.22 -12.41
C LEU A 150 0.07 -28.24 -13.27
N PRO A 151 -1.29 -28.24 -13.25
CA PRO A 151 -2.11 -29.21 -13.98
C PRO A 151 -1.93 -29.29 -15.50
N GLY A 152 -1.35 -28.27 -16.13
CA GLY A 152 -1.14 -28.24 -17.58
C GLY A 152 -0.61 -26.89 -18.06
N PRO A 153 -0.43 -26.72 -19.39
CA PRO A 153 0.04 -25.47 -19.96
C PRO A 153 -0.98 -24.35 -19.74
N GLY A 154 -0.49 -23.13 -19.57
CA GLY A 154 -1.29 -21.93 -19.33
C GLY A 154 -0.56 -20.86 -18.53
N THR A 155 -1.26 -19.78 -18.23
CA THR A 155 -0.76 -18.69 -17.39
C THR A 155 -1.24 -18.90 -15.97
N TRP A 156 -0.33 -19.23 -15.05
CA TRP A 156 -0.66 -19.57 -13.67
C TRP A 156 -0.32 -18.41 -12.73
N ARG A 157 -1.27 -18.01 -11.89
CA ARG A 157 -1.04 -17.15 -10.74
C ARG A 157 -0.67 -18.03 -9.55
N VAL A 158 0.55 -17.87 -9.06
CA VAL A 158 1.03 -18.51 -7.83
C VAL A 158 0.80 -17.55 -6.67
N THR A 159 0.05 -17.97 -5.66
CA THR A 159 -0.23 -17.19 -4.45
C THR A 159 0.40 -17.87 -3.24
N VAL A 160 1.16 -17.10 -2.45
CA VAL A 160 1.78 -17.54 -1.21
C VAL A 160 1.19 -16.76 -0.04
N GLY A 161 0.87 -17.47 1.04
CA GLY A 161 0.46 -16.85 2.29
C GLY A 161 0.50 -17.83 3.46
N ASP A 162 0.20 -17.33 4.65
CA ASP A 162 0.01 -18.14 5.86
C ASP A 162 -1.49 -18.52 5.99
N PRO A 163 -1.88 -19.78 5.71
CA PRO A 163 -3.28 -20.20 5.83
C PRO A 163 -3.81 -20.20 7.26
N VAL A 164 -2.93 -20.28 8.27
CA VAL A 164 -3.32 -20.35 9.68
C VAL A 164 -3.51 -18.93 10.24
N ASN A 165 -2.68 -17.99 9.81
CA ASN A 165 -2.70 -16.61 10.28
C ASN A 165 -3.14 -15.63 9.18
N ALA A 166 -4.24 -15.95 8.48
CA ALA A 166 -4.80 -15.10 7.45
C ALA A 166 -5.03 -13.67 7.98
N GLY A 167 -4.37 -12.68 7.37
CA GLY A 167 -4.44 -11.26 7.74
C GLY A 167 -3.26 -10.73 8.55
N ARG A 168 -2.40 -11.61 9.12
CA ARG A 168 -1.14 -11.18 9.75
C ARG A 168 -0.01 -11.03 8.73
N VAL A 169 -0.01 -11.91 7.73
CA VAL A 169 0.92 -11.92 6.60
C VAL A 169 0.14 -11.52 5.35
N HIS A 170 0.69 -10.60 4.57
CA HIS A 170 0.10 -10.26 3.27
C HIS A 170 0.34 -11.41 2.30
N GLU A 171 -0.73 -11.88 1.67
CA GLU A 171 -0.58 -12.81 0.57
C GLU A 171 0.11 -12.11 -0.60
N VAL A 172 1.08 -12.79 -1.20
CA VAL A 172 1.83 -12.29 -2.35
C VAL A 172 1.57 -13.22 -3.51
N SER A 173 1.30 -12.64 -4.68
CA SER A 173 1.05 -13.40 -5.90
C SER A 173 2.02 -13.02 -7.00
N SER A 174 2.52 -14.02 -7.72
CA SER A 174 3.28 -13.85 -8.96
C SER A 174 2.63 -14.63 -10.09
N VAL A 175 2.94 -14.30 -11.34
CA VAL A 175 2.38 -14.95 -12.54
C VAL A 175 3.50 -15.67 -13.27
N VAL A 176 3.26 -16.93 -13.62
CA VAL A 176 4.21 -17.81 -14.29
C VAL A 176 3.53 -18.47 -15.49
N PRO A 177 4.06 -18.30 -16.72
CA PRO A 177 3.66 -19.07 -17.88
C PRO A 177 4.24 -20.49 -17.80
N ALA A 178 3.39 -21.50 -18.04
CA ALA A 178 3.78 -22.90 -18.15
C ALA A 178 3.60 -23.37 -19.60
N ALA A 179 4.69 -23.83 -20.22
CA ALA A 179 4.70 -24.34 -21.58
C ALA A 179 4.52 -25.87 -21.61
N GLN A 180 4.07 -26.42 -22.74
CA GLN A 180 4.15 -27.86 -22.97
C GLN A 180 5.61 -28.29 -23.09
N PRO A 181 5.98 -29.43 -22.48
CA PRO A 181 7.32 -30.00 -22.63
C PRO A 181 7.60 -30.50 -24.05
#